data_AF-E8UY68-F1
#
_entry.id   AF-E8UY68-F1
#
_cell.length_a   1.000
_cell.length_b   1.000
_cell.length_c   1.000
_cell.angle_alpha   90.00
_cell.angle_beta   90.00
_cell.angle_gamma   90.00
#
_symmetry.space_group_name_H-M   'P 1'
#
loop_
_entity.id
_entity.type
_entity.pdbx_description
1 polymer ?
#
loop_
_entity_poly.entity_id
_entity_poly.type
_entity_poly.pdbx_seq_one_letter_code
_entity_poly.pdbx_strand_id
1 'polypeptide(L)'
;MKKMNAVVFFALLPFSAHAEYEQVNLTVFGMDCAPCAHAIHVSMKGIQGVNEVDVDLNTGLVAIKLTPGNNASMKQFNQAVEKNGFTHKDAEIIVRGKLAGTASAPVLEISGTQDRFALSPMAANLDMATLLGKTVTVSGVLPQAPKGTVSGTLRYKTITEAR
;
A
#
# COMPACT_ATOMS: atom_id res chain seq x y z
N MET A 1 -43.98 29.32 23.73
CA MET A 1 -44.01 28.10 22.89
C MET A 1 -42.89 28.18 21.85
N LYS A 2 -41.73 27.56 22.08
CA LYS A 2 -40.77 27.24 21.01
C LYS A 2 -39.95 26.05 21.44
N LYS A 3 -40.34 24.87 20.95
CA LYS A 3 -39.66 23.59 21.18
C LYS A 3 -38.41 23.60 20.30
N MET A 4 -37.22 23.54 20.89
CA MET A 4 -35.97 23.47 20.15
C MET A 4 -35.53 22.01 20.16
N ASN A 5 -35.67 21.36 19.01
CA ASN A 5 -35.30 19.96 18.82
C ASN A 5 -33.79 19.80 18.95
N ALA A 6 -33.37 18.97 19.92
CA ALA A 6 -32.02 18.44 19.98
C ALA A 6 -31.82 17.45 18.82
N VAL A 7 -30.96 17.81 17.87
CA VAL A 7 -30.45 16.86 16.87
C VAL A 7 -29.26 16.16 17.51
N VAL A 8 -29.49 14.96 18.01
CA VAL A 8 -28.44 14.05 18.47
C VAL A 8 -27.75 13.50 17.24
N PHE A 9 -26.62 14.10 16.86
CA PHE A 9 -25.72 13.56 15.83
C PHE A 9 -24.81 12.51 16.48
N PHE A 10 -25.39 11.35 16.84
CA PHE A 10 -24.59 10.18 17.22
C PHE A 10 -24.22 9.44 15.94
N ALA A 11 -23.26 10.00 15.20
CA ALA A 11 -22.60 9.24 14.14
C ALA A 11 -21.83 8.12 14.82
N LEU A 12 -22.39 6.90 14.76
CA LEU A 12 -21.64 5.66 14.86
C LEU A 12 -20.45 5.79 13.90
N LEU A 13 -19.28 6.12 14.43
CA LEU A 13 -18.04 5.89 13.71
C LEU A 13 -17.81 4.39 13.82
N PRO A 14 -18.04 3.58 12.78
CA PRO A 14 -17.37 2.30 12.78
C PRO A 14 -15.88 2.66 12.80
N PHE A 15 -15.17 2.20 13.82
CA PHE A 15 -13.74 1.94 13.69
C PHE A 15 -13.64 0.81 12.65
N SER A 16 -13.93 1.16 11.40
CA SER A 16 -13.85 0.25 10.27
C SER A 16 -12.38 -0.13 10.20
N ALA A 17 -12.09 -1.42 10.18
CA ALA A 17 -10.77 -1.90 9.82
C ALA A 17 -10.43 -1.33 8.43
N HIS A 18 -9.70 -0.22 8.42
CA HIS A 18 -9.30 0.44 7.19
C HIS A 18 -8.15 -0.37 6.59
N ALA A 19 -8.25 -0.61 5.30
CA ALA A 19 -7.15 -1.14 4.52
C ALA A 19 -6.18 0.00 4.22
N GLU A 20 -4.89 -0.29 4.27
CA GLU A 20 -3.85 0.73 4.26
C GLU A 20 -2.50 0.09 3.94
N TYR A 21 -1.59 0.87 3.39
CA TYR A 21 -0.19 0.46 3.34
C TYR A 21 0.44 0.70 4.71
N GLU A 22 1.17 -0.26 5.24
CA GLU A 22 1.99 -0.08 6.44
C GLU A 22 3.43 0.27 6.02
N GLN A 23 3.94 -0.43 5.01
CA GLN A 23 5.29 -0.26 4.49
C GLN A 23 5.32 -0.42 2.97
N VAL A 24 6.14 0.40 2.31
CA VAL A 24 6.44 0.32 0.89
C VAL A 24 7.95 0.51 0.70
N ASN A 25 8.60 -0.51 0.15
CA ASN A 25 10.03 -0.51 -0.14
C ASN A 25 10.22 -0.62 -1.64
N LEU A 26 10.80 0.42 -2.26
CA LEU A 26 10.97 0.53 -3.71
C LEU A 26 12.45 0.66 -4.03
N THR A 27 12.96 -0.13 -4.97
CA THR A 27 14.28 0.16 -5.56
C THR A 27 14.10 1.11 -6.75
N VAL A 28 14.84 2.21 -6.76
CA VAL A 28 14.79 3.23 -7.81
C VAL A 28 16.10 3.22 -8.60
N PHE A 29 16.00 3.11 -9.93
CA PHE A 29 17.14 3.18 -10.83
C PHE A 29 17.55 4.62 -11.13
N GLY A 30 18.86 4.83 -11.26
CA GLY A 30 19.45 6.12 -11.62
C GLY A 30 19.61 7.11 -10.46
N MET A 31 19.34 6.66 -9.22
CA MET A 31 19.55 7.46 -8.02
C MET A 31 20.99 7.28 -7.49
N ASP A 32 21.98 7.75 -8.25
CA ASP A 32 23.41 7.61 -7.93
C ASP A 32 24.04 8.87 -7.34
N CYS A 33 23.23 9.91 -7.10
CA CYS A 33 23.68 11.23 -6.67
C CYS A 33 22.95 11.70 -5.40
N ALA A 34 23.65 12.34 -4.46
CA ALA A 34 23.04 12.81 -3.21
C ALA A 34 21.86 13.79 -3.41
N PRO A 35 21.93 14.76 -4.35
CA PRO A 35 20.76 15.58 -4.70
C PRO A 35 19.58 14.77 -5.25
N CYS A 36 19.85 13.71 -6.03
CA CYS A 36 18.84 12.82 -6.61
C CYS A 36 18.08 12.07 -5.50
N ALA A 37 18.81 11.53 -4.52
CA ALA A 37 18.20 10.91 -3.34
C ALA A 37 17.41 11.89 -2.51
N HIS A 38 17.91 13.10 -2.31
CA HIS A 38 17.18 14.12 -1.58
C HIS A 38 15.85 14.48 -2.27
N ALA A 39 15.86 14.62 -3.60
CA ALA A 39 14.65 14.89 -4.37
C ALA A 39 13.60 13.77 -4.22
N ILE A 40 14.02 12.50 -4.29
CA ILE A 40 13.14 11.36 -4.04
C ILE A 40 12.62 11.35 -2.61
N HIS A 41 13.48 11.54 -1.62
CA HIS A 41 13.09 11.59 -0.21
C HIS A 41 12.00 12.65 0.03
N VAL A 42 12.21 13.89 -0.45
CA VAL A 42 11.23 14.98 -0.32
C VAL A 42 9.93 14.65 -1.05
N SER A 43 10.00 14.10 -2.27
CA SER A 43 8.84 13.71 -3.06
C SER A 43 7.98 12.66 -2.34
N MET A 44 8.62 11.62 -1.79
CA MET A 44 7.94 10.57 -1.03
C MET A 44 7.35 11.10 0.28
N LYS A 45 8.09 11.94 1.00
CA LYS A 45 7.64 12.54 2.25
C LYS A 45 6.43 13.47 2.07
N GLY A 46 6.24 14.02 0.86
CA GLY A 46 5.08 14.83 0.49
C GLY A 46 3.79 14.03 0.26
N ILE A 47 3.83 12.70 0.20
CA ILE A 47 2.64 11.87 0.05
C ILE A 47 1.89 11.79 1.39
N GLN A 48 0.60 12.11 1.36
CA GLN A 48 -0.24 12.09 2.56
C GLN A 48 -0.27 10.69 3.19
N GLY A 49 -0.04 10.63 4.50
CA GLY A 49 0.02 9.38 5.26
C GLY A 49 1.40 8.74 5.34
N VAL A 50 2.42 9.31 4.69
CA VAL A 50 3.81 8.88 4.87
C VAL A 50 4.36 9.40 6.20
N ASN A 51 4.77 8.47 7.07
CA ASN A 51 5.35 8.77 8.37
C ASN A 51 6.87 8.91 8.30
N GLU A 52 7.56 7.97 7.65
CA GLU A 52 9.03 7.94 7.54
C GLU A 52 9.43 7.58 6.12
N VAL A 53 10.54 8.17 5.67
CA VAL A 53 11.21 7.81 4.41
C VAL A 53 12.69 7.69 4.72
N ASP A 54 13.28 6.58 4.32
CA ASP A 54 14.73 6.35 4.35
C ASP A 54 15.20 6.00 2.94
N VAL A 55 16.35 6.55 2.54
CA VAL A 55 16.89 6.39 1.20
C VAL A 55 18.35 5.96 1.30
N ASP A 56 18.63 4.76 0.82
CA ASP A 56 19.98 4.24 0.70
C ASP A 56 20.48 4.41 -0.73
N LEU A 57 21.41 5.34 -0.91
CA LEU A 57 22.08 5.61 -2.18
C LEU A 57 22.88 4.42 -2.72
N ASN A 58 23.44 3.59 -1.84
CA ASN A 58 24.31 2.49 -2.27
C ASN A 58 23.50 1.37 -2.94
N THR A 59 22.28 1.15 -2.44
CA THR A 59 21.39 0.09 -2.94
C THR A 59 20.29 0.63 -3.85
N GLY A 60 20.06 1.95 -3.87
CA GLY A 60 18.93 2.60 -4.54
C GLY A 60 17.60 2.32 -3.84
N LEU A 61 17.63 1.82 -2.60
CA LEU A 61 16.44 1.44 -1.84
C LEU A 61 15.80 2.68 -1.20
N VAL A 62 14.48 2.80 -1.37
CA VAL A 62 13.63 3.77 -0.71
C VAL A 62 12.66 3.01 0.19
N ALA A 63 12.87 3.09 1.50
CA ALA A 63 12.03 2.47 2.50
C ALA A 63 11.03 3.50 3.07
N ILE A 64 9.74 3.20 2.98
CA ILE A 64 8.66 4.12 3.35
C ILE A 64 7.80 3.43 4.40
N LYS A 65 7.59 4.09 5.55
CA LYS A 65 6.60 3.67 6.54
C LYS A 65 5.45 4.66 6.57
N LEU A 66 4.24 4.14 6.70
CA LEU A 66 3.04 4.95 6.67
C LEU A 66 2.34 4.96 8.03
N THR A 67 1.54 6.00 8.27
CA THR A 67 0.67 6.09 9.44
C THR A 67 -0.53 5.17 9.30
N PRO A 68 -1.02 4.53 10.38
CA PRO A 68 -2.30 3.85 10.35
C PRO A 68 -3.44 4.80 9.92
N GLY A 69 -4.44 4.27 9.23
CA GLY A 69 -5.57 4.95 8.63
C GLY A 69 -5.26 5.73 7.34
N ASN A 70 -4.09 5.52 6.72
CA ASN A 70 -3.73 6.26 5.51
C ASN A 70 -4.52 5.80 4.28
N ASN A 71 -4.57 6.67 3.27
CA ASN A 71 -5.17 6.39 1.97
C ASN A 71 -4.14 6.54 0.83
N ALA A 72 -2.85 6.29 1.13
CA ALA A 72 -1.82 6.35 0.11
C ALA A 72 -1.99 5.16 -0.84
N SER A 73 -1.76 5.39 -2.14
CA SER A 73 -1.89 4.38 -3.19
C SER A 73 -0.56 4.07 -3.83
N MET A 74 -0.42 2.86 -4.38
CA MET A 74 0.81 2.49 -5.09
C MET A 74 1.09 3.38 -6.30
N LYS A 75 0.03 3.84 -6.96
CA LYS A 75 0.13 4.81 -8.05
C LYS A 75 0.83 6.10 -7.62
N GLN A 76 0.57 6.62 -6.42
CA GLN A 76 1.21 7.84 -5.94
C GLN A 76 2.72 7.65 -5.74
N PHE A 77 3.13 6.51 -5.19
CA PHE A 77 4.55 6.18 -5.03
C PHE A 77 5.26 6.05 -6.38
N ASN A 78 4.69 5.30 -7.32
CA ASN A 78 5.25 5.18 -8.67
C ASN A 78 5.36 6.55 -9.36
N GLN A 79 4.30 7.36 -9.28
CA GLN A 79 4.30 8.72 -9.83
C GLN A 79 5.33 9.63 -9.17
N ALA A 80 5.57 9.51 -7.87
CA ALA A 80 6.60 10.28 -7.17
C ALA A 80 8.00 9.96 -7.71
N VAL A 81 8.29 8.70 -8.03
CA VAL A 81 9.54 8.29 -8.70
C VAL A 81 9.60 8.86 -10.12
N GLU A 82 8.56 8.62 -10.92
CA GLU A 82 8.52 8.98 -12.34
C GLU A 82 8.60 10.50 -12.59
N LYS A 83 7.96 11.30 -11.73
CA LYS A 83 7.99 12.78 -11.82
C LYS A 83 9.38 13.36 -11.58
N ASN A 84 10.23 12.63 -10.85
CA ASN A 84 11.62 13.01 -10.65
C ASN A 84 12.55 12.45 -11.76
N GLY A 85 11.99 11.85 -12.82
CA GLY A 85 12.74 11.37 -13.97
C GLY A 85 13.34 9.97 -13.81
N PHE A 86 12.97 9.24 -12.76
CA PHE A 86 13.50 7.91 -12.46
C PHE A 86 12.51 6.78 -12.79
N THR A 87 13.00 5.55 -12.70
CA THR A 87 12.21 4.32 -12.88
C THR A 87 12.35 3.46 -11.63
N HIS A 88 11.26 2.84 -11.18
CA HIS A 88 11.27 1.91 -10.06
C HIS A 88 11.33 0.46 -10.55
N LYS A 89 11.81 -0.44 -9.68
CA LYS A 89 11.78 -1.91 -9.88
C LYS A 89 10.52 -2.50 -9.23
N ASP A 90 10.65 -3.74 -8.79
CA ASP A 90 9.74 -4.39 -7.86
C ASP A 90 9.65 -3.60 -6.55
N ALA A 91 8.47 -3.64 -5.94
CA ALA A 91 8.20 -3.07 -4.64
C ALA A 91 7.93 -4.19 -3.63
N GLU A 92 8.61 -4.20 -2.50
CA GLU A 92 8.19 -5.01 -1.36
C GLU A 92 7.22 -4.19 -0.51
N ILE A 93 6.05 -4.75 -0.22
CA ILE A 93 5.00 -4.06 0.52
C ILE A 93 4.51 -4.88 1.71
N ILE A 94 4.08 -4.17 2.74
CA ILE A 94 3.22 -4.69 3.80
C ILE A 94 1.94 -3.86 3.75
N VAL A 95 0.83 -4.53 3.48
CA VAL A 95 -0.45 -3.87 3.20
C VAL A 95 -1.59 -4.63 3.86
N ARG A 96 -2.52 -3.88 4.45
CA ARG A 96 -3.78 -4.40 4.97
C ARG A 96 -4.85 -4.20 3.91
N GLY A 97 -5.69 -5.21 3.71
CA GLY A 97 -6.75 -5.16 2.71
C GLY A 97 -7.85 -6.17 2.99
N LYS A 98 -9.01 -5.97 2.36
CA LYS A 98 -10.08 -6.96 2.39
C LYS A 98 -9.78 -8.05 1.37
N LEU A 99 -9.80 -9.31 1.79
CA LEU A 99 -9.68 -10.43 0.88
C LEU A 99 -11.03 -10.73 0.22
N ALA A 100 -11.08 -10.61 -1.10
CA ALA A 100 -12.26 -10.84 -1.94
C ALA A 100 -11.96 -11.89 -3.02
N GLY A 101 -12.94 -12.18 -3.88
CA GLY A 101 -12.82 -13.17 -4.95
C GLY A 101 -13.11 -14.59 -4.48
N THR A 102 -12.34 -15.56 -4.96
CA THR A 102 -12.50 -16.99 -4.63
C THR A 102 -11.21 -17.57 -4.06
N ALA A 103 -11.28 -18.75 -3.45
CA ALA A 103 -10.09 -19.40 -2.90
C ALA A 103 -9.01 -19.68 -3.97
N SER A 104 -9.41 -19.92 -5.21
CA SER A 104 -8.51 -20.18 -6.35
C SER A 104 -8.08 -18.91 -7.09
N ALA A 105 -8.79 -17.80 -6.90
CA ALA A 105 -8.45 -16.50 -7.48
C ALA A 105 -8.71 -15.38 -6.44
N PRO A 106 -7.93 -15.33 -5.34
CA PRO A 106 -8.10 -14.32 -4.32
C PRO A 106 -7.63 -12.95 -4.81
N VAL A 107 -8.39 -11.92 -4.47
CA VAL A 107 -8.10 -10.52 -4.79
C VAL A 107 -8.02 -9.74 -3.48
N LEU A 108 -6.93 -9.01 -3.28
CA LEU A 108 -6.78 -8.08 -2.18
C LEU A 108 -7.29 -6.70 -2.60
N GLU A 109 -8.29 -6.19 -1.89
CA GLU A 109 -8.83 -4.85 -2.10
C GLU A 109 -8.35 -3.89 -1.02
N ILE A 110 -7.68 -2.81 -1.44
CA ILE A 110 -7.21 -1.77 -0.51
C ILE A 110 -8.29 -0.71 -0.42
N SER A 111 -9.13 -0.80 0.62
CA SER A 111 -10.08 0.25 1.01
C SER A 111 -9.39 1.61 1.14
N GLY A 112 -10.08 2.69 0.75
CA GLY A 112 -9.48 4.03 0.74
C GLY A 112 -8.66 4.36 -0.51
N THR A 113 -8.32 3.35 -1.32
CA THR A 113 -7.65 3.52 -2.61
C THR A 113 -8.42 2.83 -3.75
N GLN A 114 -7.90 2.92 -4.97
CA GLN A 114 -8.38 2.14 -6.12
C GLN A 114 -7.56 0.86 -6.35
N ASP A 115 -6.63 0.55 -5.45
CA ASP A 115 -5.68 -0.54 -5.63
C ASP A 115 -6.36 -1.89 -5.37
N ARG A 116 -6.19 -2.79 -6.34
CA ARG A 116 -6.69 -4.17 -6.30
C ARG A 116 -5.61 -5.09 -6.84
N PHE A 117 -5.27 -6.13 -6.08
CA PHE A 117 -4.21 -7.05 -6.45
C PHE A 117 -4.71 -8.48 -6.47
N ALA A 118 -4.57 -9.16 -7.61
CA ALA A 118 -4.62 -10.61 -7.65
C ALA A 118 -3.48 -11.17 -6.79
N LEU A 119 -3.80 -12.06 -5.86
CA LEU A 119 -2.79 -12.65 -4.99
C LEU A 119 -2.22 -13.91 -5.62
N SER A 120 -0.89 -13.96 -5.73
CA SER A 120 -0.14 -15.12 -6.20
C SER A 120 0.83 -15.62 -5.13
N PRO A 121 0.79 -16.90 -4.72
CA PRO A 121 1.70 -17.44 -3.71
C PRO A 121 3.16 -17.42 -4.17
N MET A 122 4.09 -17.04 -3.29
CA MET A 122 5.53 -17.29 -3.48
C MET A 122 6.00 -18.64 -2.89
N ALA A 123 5.21 -19.25 -1.99
CA ALA A 123 5.48 -20.53 -1.34
C ALA A 123 4.17 -21.31 -1.14
N ALA A 124 4.23 -22.50 -0.52
CA ALA A 124 3.08 -23.41 -0.40
C ALA A 124 1.83 -22.74 0.21
N ASN A 125 0.67 -23.08 -0.37
CA ASN A 125 -0.62 -22.44 -0.11
C ASN A 125 -1.04 -22.48 1.37
N LEU A 126 -1.31 -21.29 1.92
CA LEU A 126 -2.17 -21.13 3.08
C LEU A 126 -3.64 -21.39 2.67
N ASP A 127 -4.47 -21.86 3.60
CA ASP A 127 -5.89 -22.13 3.33
C ASP A 127 -6.69 -20.83 3.17
N MET A 128 -6.63 -20.27 1.95
CA MET A 128 -7.27 -19.01 1.57
C MET A 128 -8.78 -18.99 1.87
N ALA A 129 -9.44 -20.15 1.84
CA ALA A 129 -10.88 -20.24 2.06
C ALA A 129 -11.30 -19.68 3.42
N THR A 130 -10.46 -19.85 4.44
CA THR A 130 -10.72 -19.37 5.82
C THR A 130 -10.56 -17.86 5.99
N LEU A 131 -9.89 -17.21 5.03
CA LEU A 131 -9.58 -15.78 5.04
C LEU A 131 -10.51 -14.96 4.12
N LEU A 132 -11.27 -15.61 3.25
CA LEU A 132 -12.17 -14.92 2.31
C LEU A 132 -13.18 -14.04 3.06
N GLY A 133 -13.35 -12.82 2.57
CA GLY A 133 -14.24 -11.81 3.14
C GLY A 133 -13.67 -11.04 4.34
N LYS A 134 -12.55 -11.50 4.91
CA LYS A 134 -11.92 -10.88 6.08
C LYS A 134 -10.91 -9.81 5.68
N THR A 135 -10.56 -8.94 6.62
CA THR A 135 -9.41 -8.06 6.49
C THR A 135 -8.15 -8.84 6.83
N VAL A 136 -7.15 -8.75 5.96
CA VAL A 136 -5.88 -9.47 6.07
C VAL A 136 -4.72 -8.51 5.94
N THR A 137 -3.62 -8.80 6.61
CA THR A 137 -2.32 -8.18 6.37
C THR A 137 -1.51 -9.10 5.46
N VAL A 138 -1.07 -8.55 4.33
CA VAL A 138 -0.30 -9.24 3.30
C VAL A 138 1.08 -8.61 3.20
N SER A 139 2.12 -9.43 3.29
CA SER A 139 3.48 -9.03 2.95
C SER A 139 3.90 -9.75 1.68
N GLY A 140 4.46 -9.01 0.72
CA GLY A 140 4.82 -9.57 -0.58
C GLY A 140 5.52 -8.58 -1.50
N VAL A 141 5.73 -9.04 -2.73
CA VAL A 141 6.39 -8.29 -3.79
C VAL A 141 5.39 -7.95 -4.87
N LEU A 142 5.22 -6.67 -5.17
CA LEU A 142 4.62 -6.18 -6.39
C LEU A 142 5.70 -6.13 -7.47
N PRO A 143 5.59 -6.92 -8.55
CA PRO A 143 6.50 -6.84 -9.68
C PRO A 143 6.50 -5.45 -10.33
N GLN A 144 7.63 -5.10 -10.96
CA GLN A 144 7.74 -3.90 -11.75
C GLN A 144 6.64 -3.84 -12.81
N ALA A 145 5.96 -2.70 -12.87
CA ALA A 145 4.97 -2.39 -13.89
C ALA A 145 5.52 -1.37 -14.90
N PRO A 146 4.98 -1.30 -16.13
CA PRO A 146 5.26 -0.21 -17.05
C PRO A 146 4.97 1.16 -16.43
N LYS A 147 5.69 2.18 -16.91
CA LYS A 147 5.50 3.58 -16.49
C LYS A 147 4.02 3.99 -16.52
N GLY A 148 3.56 4.64 -15.46
CA GLY A 148 2.19 5.12 -15.30
C GLY A 148 1.18 4.05 -14.89
N THR A 149 1.63 2.81 -14.64
CA THR A 149 0.78 1.69 -14.23
C THR A 149 1.24 1.08 -12.90
N VAL A 150 0.40 0.24 -12.32
CA VAL A 150 0.68 -0.53 -11.12
C VAL A 150 0.46 -2.00 -11.48
N SER A 151 1.30 -2.89 -10.96
CA SER A 151 1.12 -4.33 -11.19
C SER A 151 -0.23 -4.77 -10.62
N GLY A 152 -1.00 -5.52 -11.42
CA GLY A 152 -2.27 -6.11 -10.98
C GLY A 152 -2.09 -7.35 -10.10
N THR A 153 -0.86 -7.85 -9.94
CA THR A 153 -0.57 -9.09 -9.20
C THR A 153 0.42 -8.82 -8.07
N LEU A 154 0.02 -9.15 -6.83
CA LEU A 154 0.86 -9.16 -5.65
C LEU A 154 1.33 -10.58 -5.37
N ARG A 155 2.64 -10.80 -5.45
CA ARG A 155 3.26 -12.06 -5.09
C ARG A 155 3.46 -12.10 -3.58
N TYR A 156 2.56 -12.74 -2.85
CA TYR A 156 2.59 -12.70 -1.40
C TYR A 156 3.55 -13.74 -0.83
N LYS A 157 4.29 -13.31 0.19
CA LYS A 157 5.16 -14.13 1.03
C LYS A 157 4.39 -14.62 2.26
N THR A 158 3.63 -13.74 2.90
CA THR A 158 2.77 -14.07 4.05
C THR A 158 1.43 -13.39 3.92
N ILE A 159 0.39 -14.03 4.45
CA ILE A 159 -0.95 -13.49 4.58
C ILE A 159 -1.51 -13.95 5.93
N THR A 160 -2.06 -13.02 6.69
CA THR A 160 -2.62 -13.27 8.02
C THR A 160 -3.89 -12.46 8.21
N GLU A 161 -4.84 -12.97 8.99
CA GLU A 161 -6.03 -12.19 9.37
C GLU A 161 -5.61 -11.00 10.24
N ALA A 162 -6.03 -9.79 9.85
CA ALA A 162 -5.79 -8.59 10.63
C ALA A 162 -6.78 -8.58 11.80
N ARG A 163 -6.24 -8.63 13.04
CA ARG A 163 -7.05 -8.50 14.26
C ARG A 163 -7.46 -7.06 14.54
#